data_AF-A0A4U9D6C9-F1
#
_entry.id   AF-A0A4U9D6C9-F1
#
_cell.length_a   1.000
_cell.length_b   1.000
_cell.length_c   1.000
_cell.angle_alpha   90.00
_cell.angle_beta   90.00
_cell.angle_gamma   90.00
#
_symmetry.space_group_name_H-M   'P 1'
#
loop_
_entity.id
_entity.type
_entity.pdbx_description
1 polymer ?
#
loop_
_entity_poly.entity_id
_entity_poly.type
_entity_poly.pdbx_seq_one_letter_code
_entity_poly.pdbx_strand_id
1 'polypeptide(L)' 'MEPGAGYHGYHFRMIHDEASQGEALLAWPVAWGETGVMSFMIDRRDRVYQANLGENTADQARG' A
#
# COMPACT_ATOMS: atom_id res chain seq x y z
N MET A 1 -15.53 12.41 4.85
CA MET A 1 -14.17 11.87 4.99
C MET A 1 -13.24 12.84 4.30
N GLU A 2 -12.18 13.28 4.96
CA GLU A 2 -11.18 14.17 4.35
C GLU A 2 -10.36 13.38 3.31
N PRO A 3 -10.13 13.92 2.10
CA PRO A 3 -9.22 13.31 1.13
C PRO A 3 -7.84 13.10 1.77
N GLY A 4 -7.34 11.87 1.75
CA GLY A 4 -6.06 11.52 2.36
C GLY A 4 -6.12 11.05 3.82
N ALA A 5 -7.29 10.98 4.46
CA ALA A 5 -7.42 10.38 5.80
C ALA A 5 -7.18 8.85 5.80
N GLY A 6 -7.15 8.21 4.62
CA GLY A 6 -7.17 6.76 4.48
C GLY A 6 -8.54 6.16 4.83
N TYR A 7 -8.66 4.86 4.63
CA TYR A 7 -9.83 4.06 5.02
C TYR A 7 -9.39 3.07 6.09
N HIS A 8 -10.02 3.12 7.27
CA HIS A 8 -9.62 2.36 8.47
C HIS A 8 -8.12 2.46 8.82
N GLY A 9 -7.52 3.64 8.62
CA GLY A 9 -6.10 3.88 8.92
C GLY A 9 -5.11 3.46 7.84
N TYR A 10 -5.61 3.11 6.64
CA TYR A 10 -4.78 2.70 5.50
C TYR A 10 -5.02 3.52 4.24
N HIS A 11 -3.95 3.76 3.48
CA HIS A 11 -3.99 4.21 2.11
C HIS A 11 -4.02 3.03 1.15
N PHE A 12 -4.55 3.27 -0.05
CA PHE A 12 -4.64 2.29 -1.12
C PHE A 12 -4.20 2.92 -2.44
N ARG A 13 -3.43 2.18 -3.24
CA ARG A 13 -3.01 2.57 -4.59
C ARG A 13 -3.02 1.37 -5.51
N MET A 14 -3.54 1.55 -6.73
CA MET A 14 -3.29 0.59 -7.80
C MET A 14 -1.93 0.89 -8.41
N ILE A 15 -1.08 -0.13 -8.46
CA ILE A 15 0.21 -0.12 -9.14
C ILE A 15 0.01 -0.79 -10.49
N HIS A 16 0.41 -0.11 -11.56
CA HIS A 16 0.46 -0.64 -12.90
C HIS A 16 1.92 -0.76 -13.32
N ASP A 17 2.32 -1.95 -13.75
CA ASP A 17 3.62 -2.21 -14.36
C ASP A 17 3.42 -2.46 -15.86
N GLU A 18 3.75 -1.42 -16.64
CA GLU A 18 3.69 -1.43 -18.10
C GLU A 18 4.53 -2.56 -18.72
N ALA A 19 5.67 -2.91 -18.11
CA ALA A 19 6.62 -3.88 -18.65
C ALA A 19 6.16 -5.33 -18.43
N SER A 20 5.50 -5.62 -17.30
CA SER A 20 4.94 -6.94 -17.00
C SER A 20 3.45 -7.08 -17.31
N GLN A 21 2.81 -6.00 -17.79
CA GLN A 21 1.34 -5.89 -17.90
C GLN A 21 0.65 -6.29 -16.59
N GLY A 22 1.32 -5.99 -15.48
CA GLY A 22 0.96 -6.39 -14.13
C GLY A 22 0.17 -5.29 -13.44
N GLU A 23 -0.88 -5.67 -12.75
CA GLU A 23 -1.65 -4.77 -11.88
C GLU A 23 -1.67 -5.35 -10.48
N ALA A 24 -1.46 -4.49 -9.48
CA ALA A 24 -1.51 -4.89 -8.09
C ALA A 24 -2.15 -3.79 -7.24
N LEU A 25 -2.84 -4.19 -6.18
CA LEU A 25 -3.33 -3.26 -5.16
C LEU A 25 -2.32 -3.20 -4.01
N LEU A 26 -1.79 -2.02 -3.73
CA LEU A 26 -0.95 -1.73 -2.58
C LEU A 26 -1.80 -1.09 -1.47
N ALA A 27 -1.60 -1.54 -0.23
CA ALA A 27 -2.12 -0.90 0.97
C ALA A 27 -1.00 -0.64 1.99
N TRP A 28 -0.97 0.55 2.58
CA TRP A 28 0.02 0.94 3.60
C TRP A 28 -0.60 1.84 4.67
N PRO A 29 -0.06 1.86 5.90
CA PRO A 29 -0.63 2.66 6.98
C PRO A 29 -0.56 4.16 6.67
N VAL A 30 -1.59 4.89 7.06
CA VAL A 30 -1.61 6.36 7.04
C VAL A 30 -0.47 6.93 7.91
N ALA A 31 -0.27 6.35 9.08
CA ALA A 31 0.86 6.68 9.97
C ALA A 31 1.52 5.38 10.45
N TRP A 32 2.74 5.13 9.98
CA TRP A 32 3.51 3.95 10.37
C TRP A 32 3.78 3.98 11.89
N GLY A 33 3.59 2.83 12.55
CA GLY A 33 3.73 2.71 14.01
C GLY A 33 2.49 3.14 14.81
N GLU A 34 1.57 3.88 14.19
CA GLU A 34 0.31 4.31 14.84
C GLU A 34 -0.91 3.59 14.29
N THR A 35 -1.15 3.66 12.97
CA THR A 35 -2.29 3.00 12.32
C THR A 35 -1.95 1.62 11.78
N GLY A 36 -0.66 1.28 11.71
CA GLY A 36 -0.15 -0.03 11.33
C GLY A 36 1.36 -0.02 11.08
N VAL A 37 1.95 -1.20 10.94
CA VAL A 37 3.39 -1.36 10.59
C VAL A 37 3.61 -2.16 9.31
N MET A 38 2.58 -2.86 8.83
CA MET A 38 2.66 -3.72 7.66
C MET A 38 2.10 -3.03 6.43
N SER A 39 2.75 -3.28 5.29
CA SER A 39 2.22 -3.02 3.95
C SER A 39 1.80 -4.33 3.31
N PHE A 40 0.79 -4.24 2.44
CA PHE A 40 0.21 -5.37 1.74
C PHE A 40 0.16 -5.11 0.24
N MET A 41 0.45 -6.13 -0.56
CA MET A 41 0.26 -6.10 -2.00
C MET A 41 -0.57 -7.30 -2.42
N ILE A 42 -1.61 -7.06 -3.23
CA ILE A 42 -2.48 -8.09 -3.79
C ILE A 42 -2.26 -8.11 -5.30
N ASP A 43 -1.84 -9.27 -5.84
CA ASP A 43 -1.74 -9.47 -7.29
C ASP A 43 -3.04 -9.98 -7.90
N ARG A 44 -3.12 -10.02 -9.24
CA ARG A 44 -4.30 -10.52 -9.98
C ARG A 44 -4.64 -11.99 -9.77
N ARG A 45 -3.80 -12.75 -9.05
CA ARG A 45 -4.04 -14.17 -8.70
C ARG A 45 -4.48 -14.31 -7.25
N ASP A 46 -4.97 -13.22 -6.65
CA ASP A 46 -5.39 -13.12 -5.25
C ASP A 46 -4.27 -13.50 -4.26
N ARG A 47 -3.00 -13.39 -4.66
CA ARG A 47 -1.88 -13.65 -3.75
C ARG A 47 -1.61 -12.38 -2.95
N VAL A 48 -1.58 -12.54 -1.64
CA VAL A 48 -1.25 -11.48 -0.69
C VAL A 48 0.22 -11.60 -0.30
N TYR A 49 0.97 -10.52 -0.57
CA TYR A 49 2.32 -10.32 -0.05
C TYR A 49 2.26 -9.31 1.08
N GLN A 50 3.06 -9.52 2.12
CA GLN A 50 3.15 -8.60 3.25
C GLN A 50 4.61 -8.34 3.61
N ALA A 51 4.92 -7.09 3.93
CA ALA A 51 6.25 -6.68 4.39
C ALA A 51 6.14 -5.46 5.32
N ASN A 52 7.03 -5.40 6.31
CA ASN A 52 7.28 -4.16 7.03
C ASN A 52 8.31 -3.35 6.24
N LEU A 53 7.86 -2.24 5.64
CA LEU A 53 8.73 -1.34 4.86
C LEU A 53 9.29 -0.17 5.70
N GLY A 54 8.96 -0.14 7.00
CA GLY A 54 9.47 0.85 7.95
C GLY A 54 8.79 2.23 7.85
N GLU A 55 9.30 3.19 8.60
CA GLU A 55 8.76 4.56 8.69
C GLU A 55 8.63 5.28 7.34
N ASN A 56 9.50 4.96 6.38
CA ASN A 56 9.52 5.56 5.04
C ASN A 56 8.53 4.93 4.06
N THR A 57 7.67 4.01 4.52
CA THR A 57 6.66 3.33 3.68
C THR A 57 5.80 4.33 2.89
N ALA A 58 5.37 5.41 3.54
CA ALA A 58 4.48 6.39 2.92
C ALA A 58 5.15 7.10 1.72
N ASP A 59 6.44 7.38 1.80
CA ASP A 59 7.18 8.05 0.73
C ASP A 59 7.49 7.09 -0.41
N GLN A 60 7.84 5.83 -0.10
CA GLN A 60 8.01 4.79 -1.12
C GLN A 60 6.73 4.51 -1.90
N ALA A 61 5.57 4.54 -1.22
CA ALA A 61 4.28 4.27 -1.84
C ALA A 61 3.75 5.44 -2.70
N ARG A 62 4.29 6.65 -2.53
CA ARG A 62 3.93 7.85 -3.31
C ARG A 62 4.76 8.00 -4.59
N GLY A 63 5.89 7.30 -4.70
CA GLY A 63 6.80 7.30 -5.86
C GLY A 63 6.18 6.74 -7.14
#